data_AF-A0A444XAQ8-F1
#
_entry.id   AF-A0A444XAQ8-F1
#
_cell.length_a   1.000
_cell.length_b   1.000
_cell.length_c   1.000
_cell.angle_alpha   90.00
_cell.angle_beta   90.00
_cell.angle_gamma   90.00
#
_symmetry.space_group_name_H-M   'P 1'
#
loop_
_entity.id
_entity.type
_entity.pdbx_description
1 polymer ?
#
loop_
_entity_poly.entity_id
_entity_poly.type
_entity_poly.pdbx_seq_one_letter_code
_entity_poly.pdbx_strand_id
1 'polypeptide(L)' 'MAAAMVGGALLSASVQVLLDKIISNELLNFFRRRKLNVSLLGKMKMTLLSVQAVLNDYLKD' A
#
# COMPACT_ATOMS: atom_id res chain seq x y z
N MET A 1 -12.99 -20.33 4.84
CA MET A 1 -11.81 -19.87 5.61
C MET A 1 -10.56 -19.73 4.74
N ALA A 2 -10.17 -20.73 3.95
CA ALA A 2 -8.98 -20.63 3.09
C ALA A 2 -9.00 -19.46 2.08
N ALA A 3 -10.12 -19.22 1.38
CA ALA A 3 -10.22 -18.12 0.42
C ALA A 3 -10.08 -16.72 1.06
N ALA A 4 -10.60 -16.53 2.28
CA ALA A 4 -10.45 -15.28 3.03
C ALA A 4 -9.00 -15.07 3.51
N MET A 5 -8.32 -16.15 3.93
CA MET A 5 -6.90 -16.09 4.30
C MET A 5 -5.99 -15.80 3.09
N VAL A 6 -6.27 -16.43 1.94
CA VAL A 6 -5.54 -16.13 0.69
C VAL A 6 -5.80 -14.69 0.23
N GLY A 7 -7.05 -14.22 0.33
CA GLY A 7 -7.41 -12.83 0.03
C GLY A 7 -6.71 -11.82 0.94
N GLY A 8 -6.68 -12.07 2.26
CA GLY A 8 -5.99 -11.22 3.24
C GLY A 8 -4.48 -11.18 3.03
N ALA A 9 -3.85 -12.33 2.77
CA ALA A 9 -2.41 -12.42 2.50
C ALA A 9 -2.02 -11.73 1.17
N LEU A 10 -2.80 -11.95 0.10
CA LEU A 10 -2.59 -11.31 -1.19
C LEU A 10 -2.74 -9.79 -1.08
N LEU A 11 -3.77 -9.30 -0.36
CA LEU A 11 -3.97 -7.87 -0.12
C LEU A 11 -2.83 -7.27 0.70
N SER A 12 -2.41 -7.93 1.77
CA SER A 12 -1.31 -7.47 2.62
C SER A 12 0.02 -7.37 1.84
N ALA A 13 0.35 -8.41 1.05
CA ALA A 13 1.53 -8.40 0.19
C ALA A 13 1.45 -7.29 -0.88
N SER A 14 0.29 -7.09 -1.51
CA SER A 14 0.09 -6.03 -2.50
C SER A 14 0.27 -4.64 -1.91
N VAL A 15 -0.24 -4.41 -0.68
CA VAL A 15 -0.09 -3.14 0.05
C VAL A 15 1.36 -2.89 0.46
N GLN A 16 2.08 -3.92 0.94
CA GLN A 16 3.51 -3.84 1.25
C GLN A 16 4.34 -3.45 0.02
N VAL A 17 4.15 -4.15 -1.11
CA VAL A 17 4.87 -3.86 -2.35
C VAL A 17 4.61 -2.44 -2.84
N LEU A 18 3.36 -1.96 -2.73
CA LEU A 18 3.03 -0.57 -3.08
C LEU A 18 3.71 0.43 -2.14
N LEU A 19 3.69 0.19 -0.82
CA LEU A 19 4.34 1.06 0.15
C LEU A 19 5.86 1.14 -0.07
N ASP A 20 6.52 0.00 -0.26
CA ASP A 20 7.97 -0.05 -0.53
C ASP A 20 8.32 0.73 -1.79
N LYS A 21 7.50 0.64 -2.84
CA LYS A 21 7.70 1.42 -4.08
C LYS A 21 7.47 2.92 -3.90
N ILE A 22 6.57 3.33 -2.99
CA ILE A 22 6.38 4.74 -2.61
C ILE A 22 7.59 5.23 -1.80
N ILE A 23 8.07 4.45 -0.85
CA ILE A 23 9.21 4.77 0.03
C ILE A 23 10.52 4.78 -0.76
N SER A 24 10.69 3.88 -1.73
CA SER A 24 11.85 3.79 -2.62
C SER A 24 11.98 4.97 -3.59
N ASN A 25 11.10 5.98 -3.52
CA ASN A 25 11.03 7.12 -4.43
C ASN A 25 10.81 6.76 -5.91
N GLU A 26 10.62 5.49 -6.26
CA GLU A 26 10.40 5.05 -7.64
C GLU A 26 9.02 5.56 -8.13
N LEU A 27 7.97 5.37 -7.33
CA LEU A 27 6.66 5.94 -7.61
C LEU A 27 6.66 7.47 -7.49
N LEU A 28 7.44 8.04 -6.58
CA LEU A 28 7.57 9.48 -6.46
C LEU A 28 8.20 10.09 -7.71
N ASN A 29 9.25 9.46 -8.24
CA ASN A 29 9.88 9.86 -9.49
C ASN A 29 8.97 9.62 -10.70
N PHE A 30 8.17 8.56 -10.71
CA PHE A 30 7.18 8.34 -11.77
C PHE A 30 6.11 9.43 -11.79
N PHE A 31 5.57 9.80 -10.62
CA PHE A 31 4.61 10.89 -10.49
C PHE A 31 5.23 12.22 -10.89
N ARG A 32 6.46 12.53 -10.45
CA ARG A 32 7.19 13.74 -10.86
C ARG A 32 7.42 13.79 -12.39
N ARG A 33 7.89 12.70 -13.00
CA ARG A 33 8.11 12.62 -14.46
C ARG A 33 6.82 12.82 -15.25
N ARG A 34 5.71 12.29 -14.75
CA ARG A 34 4.37 12.44 -15.33
C ARG A 34 3.69 13.77 -14.97
N LYS A 35 4.34 14.66 -14.20
CA LYS A 35 3.74 15.88 -13.61
C LYS A 35 2.46 15.61 -12.80
N LEU A 36 2.34 14.42 -12.22
CA LEU A 36 1.26 14.06 -11.31
C LEU A 36 1.47 14.70 -9.93
N ASN A 37 0.37 14.94 -9.24
CA ASN A 37 0.39 15.62 -7.94
C ASN A 37 1.07 14.75 -6.87
N VAL A 38 2.22 15.20 -6.37
CA VAL A 38 2.97 14.52 -5.29
C VAL A 38 2.16 14.50 -3.98
N SER A 39 1.24 15.45 -3.78
CA SER A 39 0.30 15.44 -2.66
C SER A 39 -0.64 14.21 -2.71
N LEU A 40 -1.01 13.78 -3.92
CA LEU A 40 -1.83 12.57 -4.10
C LEU A 40 -1.07 11.31 -3.68
N LEU A 41 0.24 11.27 -3.95
CA LEU A 41 1.11 10.17 -3.50
C LEU A 41 1.20 10.11 -1.98
N GLY A 42 1.29 11.26 -1.31
CA GLY A 42 1.23 11.34 0.15
C GLY A 42 -0.10 10.80 0.72
N LYS A 43 -1.23 11.13 0.07
CA LYS A 43 -2.54 10.58 0.43
C LYS A 43 -2.60 9.07 0.24
N MET A 44 -2.10 8.55 -0.90
CA MET A 44 -2.01 7.11 -1.16
C MET A 44 -1.18 6.37 -0.10
N LYS A 45 -0.03 6.94 0.29
CA LYS A 45 0.80 6.39 1.37
C LYS A 45 0.00 6.27 2.67
N MET A 46 -0.73 7.32 3.04
CA MET A 46 -1.53 7.35 4.26
C MET A 46 -2.66 6.31 4.24
N THR A 47 -3.36 6.18 3.12
CA THR A 47 -4.41 5.17 2.96
C THR A 47 -3.85 3.75 2.97
N LEU A 48 -2.71 3.50 2.33
CA LEU A 48 -2.06 2.19 2.33
C LEU A 48 -1.59 1.79 3.72
N LEU A 49 -1.03 2.73 4.50
CA LEU A 49 -0.67 2.49 5.90
C LEU A 49 -1.90 2.17 6.75
N SER A 50 -3.02 2.87 6.54
CA SER A 50 -4.28 2.58 7.23
C SER A 50 -4.81 1.19 6.89
N VAL A 51 -4.81 0.81 5.61
CA VAL A 51 -5.23 -0.54 5.18
C VAL A 51 -4.30 -1.61 5.73
N GLN A 52 -2.99 -1.36 5.75
CA GLN A 52 -2.02 -2.29 6.33
C GLN A 52 -2.24 -2.49 7.83
N ALA A 53 -2.53 -1.42 8.57
CA ALA A 53 -2.87 -1.50 9.99
C ALA A 53 -4.13 -2.34 10.22
N VAL A 54 -5.21 -2.07 9.46
CA VAL A 54 -6.45 -2.85 9.54
C VAL A 54 -6.22 -4.32 9.20
N LEU A 55 -5.48 -4.63 8.13
CA LEU A 55 -5.17 -6.02 7.75
C LEU A 55 -4.33 -6.73 8.82
N ASN A 56 -3.39 -6.02 9.44
CA ASN A 56 -2.53 -6.57 10.48
C ASN A 56 -3.31 -6.81 11.78
N ASP A 57 -4.28 -5.96 12.11
CA ASP A 57 -5.19 -6.17 13.24
C ASP A 57 -6.12 -7.36 12.97
N TYR A 58 -6.68 -7.48 11.76
CA TYR A 58 -7.57 -8.59 11.37
C TYR A 58 -6.89 -9.97 11.27
N LEU A 59 -5.59 -10.01 11.01
CA LEU A 59 -4.81 -11.26 10.90
C LEU A 59 -4.11 -11.65 12.21
N LYS A 60 -4.24 -10.84 13.27
CA LYS A 60 -3.60 -11.07 14.57
C LYS A 60 -4.51 -11.81 15.56
N ASP A 61 -5.81 -11.91 15.29
CA ASP A 61 -6.80 -12.73 16.01
C ASP A 61 -6.95 -14.14 15.41
#